data_AF-A0ABD5SIF6-F1
#
_entry.id   AF-A0ABD5SIF6-F1
#
_cell.length_a   1.000
_cell.length_b   1.000
_cell.length_c   1.000
_cell.angle_alpha   90.00
_cell.angle_beta   90.00
_cell.angle_gamma   90.00
#
_symmetry.space_group_name_H-M   'P 1'
#
loop_
_entity.id
_entity.type
_entity.pdbx_description
1 polymer ?
#
loop_
_entity_poly.entity_id
_entity_poly.type
_entity_poly.pdbx_seq_one_letter_code
_entity_poly.pdbx_strand_id
1 'polypeptide(L)'
;MGAAAIDINFGCPAKTVNRHDGGACLLQTPERIYNIVKAMRAAVPETTPVSAKIRLGFNDRSRYLEIAQAAADAGANRLTVHARRKVDGSKPPAYWDCVGHINAALAIPVVVNGDIWSVADYLRARAESGCEDVMLGRGLLSCPDLAAQIKAHVNHLTYQPLTWPQVLQLLFGHYQAGKS
;
A
#
# COMPACT_ATOMS: atom_id res chain seq x y z
N MET A 1 9.63 2.19 23.74
CA MET A 1 8.94 2.39 22.45
C MET A 1 8.40 1.05 22.01
N GLY A 2 7.09 0.89 21.83
CA GLY A 2 6.49 -0.34 21.32
C GLY A 2 5.66 0.00 20.10
N ALA A 3 6.11 -0.39 18.91
CA ALA A 3 5.30 -0.25 17.70
C ALA A 3 4.17 -1.29 17.75
N ALA A 4 2.94 -0.86 17.46
CA ALA A 4 1.78 -1.75 17.44
C ALA A 4 1.81 -2.77 16.28
N ALA A 5 2.60 -2.48 15.24
CA ALA A 5 2.85 -3.34 14.09
C ALA A 5 4.17 -2.94 13.41
N ILE A 6 4.70 -3.82 12.57
CA ILE A 6 5.89 -3.58 11.74
C ILE A 6 5.51 -3.76 10.28
N ASP A 7 5.85 -2.80 9.40
CA ASP A 7 5.69 -2.92 7.95
C ASP A 7 7.05 -2.85 7.25
N ILE A 8 7.31 -3.79 6.34
CA ILE A 8 8.58 -3.88 5.61
C ILE A 8 8.40 -3.30 4.19
N ASN A 9 9.23 -2.31 3.87
CA ASN A 9 9.17 -1.61 2.59
C ASN A 9 10.04 -2.28 1.51
N PHE A 10 9.38 -2.88 0.53
CA PHE A 10 9.98 -3.39 -0.71
C PHE A 10 9.57 -2.57 -1.94
N GLY A 11 9.02 -1.37 -1.76
CA GLY A 11 8.42 -0.56 -2.82
C GLY A 11 9.15 0.74 -3.14
N CYS A 12 10.09 1.19 -2.30
CA CYS A 12 10.78 2.47 -2.46
C CYS A 12 11.67 2.48 -3.73
N PRO A 13 11.51 3.46 -4.64
CA PRO A 13 12.33 3.55 -5.85
C PRO A 13 13.62 4.37 -5.66
N ALA A 14 13.87 4.93 -4.47
CA ALA A 14 14.96 5.87 -4.22
C ALA A 14 16.33 5.23 -4.45
N LYS A 15 17.20 5.91 -5.20
CA LYS A 15 18.53 5.39 -5.57
C LYS A 15 19.40 5.08 -4.34
N THR A 16 19.32 5.91 -3.30
CA THR A 16 20.08 5.72 -2.06
C THR A 16 19.67 4.45 -1.34
N VAL A 17 18.38 4.16 -1.24
CA VAL A 17 17.86 2.94 -0.61
C VAL A 17 18.22 1.70 -1.44
N ASN A 18 18.02 1.73 -2.75
CA ASN A 18 18.29 0.59 -3.62
C ASN A 18 19.79 0.27 -3.76
N ARG A 19 20.69 1.26 -3.63
CA ARG A 19 22.15 1.03 -3.64
C ARG A 19 22.64 0.26 -2.41
N HIS A 20 21.90 0.29 -1.32
CA HIS A 20 22.19 -0.48 -0.10
C HIS A 20 21.30 -1.72 0.02
N ASP A 21 20.82 -2.23 -1.12
CA ASP A 21 19.98 -3.42 -1.21
C ASP A 21 18.68 -3.33 -0.37
N GLY A 22 18.08 -2.15 -0.32
CA GLY A 22 16.77 -1.92 0.28
C GLY A 22 15.70 -1.55 -0.75
N GLY A 23 14.43 -1.58 -0.35
CA GLY A 23 13.34 -1.08 -1.18
C GLY A 23 13.12 -1.93 -2.43
N ALA A 24 12.87 -1.27 -3.56
CA ALA A 24 12.38 -1.98 -4.74
C ALA A 24 13.40 -2.88 -5.43
N CYS A 25 14.72 -2.73 -5.19
CA CYS A 25 15.71 -3.64 -5.80
C CYS A 25 15.51 -5.10 -5.37
N LEU A 26 14.99 -5.32 -4.16
CA LEU A 26 14.69 -6.64 -3.60
C LEU A 26 13.59 -7.38 -4.37
N LEU A 27 12.76 -6.67 -5.14
CA LEU A 27 11.74 -7.28 -6.00
C LEU A 27 12.34 -8.16 -7.11
N GLN A 28 13.64 -8.04 -7.38
CA GLN A 28 14.34 -8.89 -8.36
C GLN A 28 14.71 -10.26 -7.78
N THR A 29 14.69 -10.40 -6.45
CA THR A 29 15.13 -11.60 -5.74
C THR A 29 14.09 -11.97 -4.66
N PRO A 30 12.99 -12.65 -5.03
CA PRO A 30 11.94 -13.08 -4.10
C PRO A 30 12.48 -13.83 -2.87
N GLU A 31 13.54 -14.63 -3.03
CA GLU A 31 14.23 -15.29 -1.92
C GLU A 31 14.74 -14.31 -0.84
N ARG A 32 15.21 -13.12 -1.22
CA ARG A 32 15.60 -12.08 -0.25
C ARG A 32 14.40 -11.53 0.49
N ILE A 33 13.27 -11.34 -0.19
CA ILE A 33 12.01 -10.92 0.44
C ILE A 33 11.60 -11.95 1.48
N TYR A 34 11.59 -13.24 1.12
CA TYR A 34 11.28 -14.32 2.03
C TYR A 34 12.18 -14.29 3.27
N ASN A 35 13.50 -14.25 3.07
CA ASN A 35 14.45 -14.26 4.18
C ASN A 35 14.30 -13.05 5.11
N ILE A 36 14.08 -11.85 4.55
CA ILE A 36 13.90 -10.62 5.34
C ILE A 36 12.61 -10.68 6.16
N VAL A 37 11.49 -11.08 5.53
CA VAL A 37 10.20 -11.18 6.23
C VAL A 37 10.26 -12.24 7.32
N LYS A 38 10.86 -13.41 7.04
CA LYS A 38 11.01 -14.50 8.00
C LYS A 38 11.87 -14.10 9.19
N ALA A 39 12.99 -13.43 8.94
CA ALA A 39 13.86 -12.92 9.99
C ALA A 39 13.13 -11.89 10.87
N MET A 40 12.38 -10.95 10.26
CA MET A 40 11.59 -9.97 11.02
C MET A 40 10.51 -10.65 11.86
N ARG A 41 9.80 -11.62 11.27
CA ARG A 41 8.74 -12.35 11.96
C ARG A 41 9.27 -13.12 13.18
N ALA A 42 10.45 -13.72 13.07
CA ALA A 42 11.12 -14.41 14.18
C ALA A 42 11.66 -13.45 15.26
N ALA A 43 11.95 -12.20 14.90
CA ALA A 43 12.55 -11.21 15.80
C ALA A 43 11.53 -10.44 16.66
N VAL A 44 10.23 -10.56 16.37
CA VAL A 44 9.17 -9.82 17.08
C VAL A 44 8.11 -10.76 17.66
N PRO A 45 7.50 -10.41 18.84
CA PRO A 45 6.47 -11.22 19.46
C PRO A 45 5.35 -11.59 18.49
N GLU A 46 4.81 -12.80 18.58
CA GLU A 46 3.74 -13.29 17.69
C GLU A 46 2.53 -12.34 17.64
N THR A 47 2.23 -11.69 18.76
CA THR A 47 1.15 -10.70 18.89
C THR A 47 1.39 -9.39 18.15
N THR A 48 2.64 -9.07 17.77
CA THR A 48 2.97 -7.89 16.96
C THR A 48 2.88 -8.24 15.48
N PRO A 49 1.91 -7.73 14.70
CA PRO A 49 1.80 -8.07 13.29
C PRO A 49 2.98 -7.57 12.46
N VAL A 50 3.41 -8.38 11.48
CA VAL A 50 4.41 -8.01 10.48
C VAL A 50 3.73 -8.00 9.12
N SER A 51 3.71 -6.85 8.46
CA SER A 51 3.22 -6.70 7.08
C SER A 51 4.35 -6.36 6.11
N ALA A 52 4.07 -6.51 4.82
CA ALA A 52 4.97 -6.11 3.76
C ALA A 52 4.25 -5.23 2.74
N LYS A 53 4.98 -4.27 2.17
CA LYS A 53 4.52 -3.46 1.05
C LYS A 53 5.43 -3.64 -0.16
N ILE A 54 4.86 -4.17 -1.24
CA ILE A 54 5.57 -4.47 -2.49
C ILE A 54 5.06 -3.61 -3.66
N ARG A 55 5.76 -3.73 -4.78
CA ARG A 55 5.33 -3.36 -6.14
C ARG A 55 5.16 -4.62 -6.98
N LEU A 56 4.58 -4.50 -8.17
CA LEU A 56 4.41 -5.62 -9.12
C LEU A 56 5.72 -6.11 -9.78
N GLY A 57 6.88 -5.70 -9.28
CA GLY A 57 8.19 -6.02 -9.85
C GLY A 57 9.08 -4.80 -10.06
N PHE A 58 10.29 -5.04 -10.57
CA PHE A 58 11.28 -3.99 -10.77
C PHE A 58 11.22 -3.39 -12.18
N ASN A 59 11.66 -4.13 -13.20
CA ASN A 59 11.66 -3.72 -14.63
C ASN A 59 10.45 -4.30 -15.39
N ASP A 60 10.05 -5.52 -15.07
CA ASP A 60 8.91 -6.23 -15.64
C ASP A 60 7.96 -6.74 -14.54
N ARG A 61 6.90 -7.43 -14.96
CA ARG A 61 5.86 -8.03 -14.12
C ARG A 61 5.84 -9.56 -14.21
N SER A 62 6.88 -10.20 -14.75
CA SER A 62 6.85 -11.66 -14.95
C SER A 62 6.77 -12.47 -13.64
N ARG A 63 7.23 -11.87 -12.53
CA ARG A 63 7.39 -12.55 -11.22
C ARG A 63 6.54 -11.95 -10.09
N TYR A 64 5.50 -11.15 -10.38
CA TYR A 64 4.74 -10.49 -9.29
C TYR A 64 4.07 -11.49 -8.33
N LEU A 65 3.64 -12.65 -8.83
CA LEU A 65 3.08 -13.72 -7.98
C LEU A 65 4.15 -14.32 -7.08
N GLU A 66 5.33 -14.62 -7.62
CA GLU A 66 6.45 -15.17 -6.84
C GLU A 66 6.91 -14.21 -5.74
N ILE A 67 6.99 -12.90 -6.06
CA ILE A 67 7.29 -11.84 -5.09
C ILE A 67 6.27 -11.83 -3.96
N ALA A 68 4.98 -11.89 -4.30
CA ALA A 68 3.90 -11.85 -3.33
C ALA A 68 3.87 -13.10 -2.45
N GLN A 69 4.03 -14.28 -3.05
CA GLN A 69 4.09 -15.57 -2.36
C GLN A 69 5.27 -15.63 -1.40
N ALA A 70 6.45 -15.13 -1.80
CA ALA A 70 7.62 -15.09 -0.94
C ALA A 70 7.38 -14.32 0.37
N ALA A 71 6.64 -13.21 0.33
CA ALA A 71 6.28 -12.47 1.54
C ALA A 71 5.26 -13.23 2.41
N ALA A 72 4.26 -13.86 1.78
CA ALA A 72 3.24 -14.62 2.48
C ALA A 72 3.81 -15.87 3.17
N ASP A 73 4.59 -16.69 2.44
CA ASP A 73 5.21 -17.92 2.94
C ASP A 73 6.23 -17.66 4.06
N ALA A 74 6.79 -16.46 4.10
CA ALA A 74 7.69 -16.03 5.15
C ALA A 74 6.98 -15.60 6.44
N GLY A 75 5.64 -15.56 6.45
CA GLY A 75 4.83 -15.26 7.62
C GLY A 75 4.38 -13.81 7.73
N ALA A 76 4.30 -13.06 6.63
CA ALA A 76 3.64 -11.75 6.64
C ALA A 76 2.15 -11.93 6.98
N ASN A 77 1.63 -11.11 7.89
CA ASN A 77 0.22 -11.12 8.28
C ASN A 77 -0.70 -10.42 7.25
N ARG A 78 -0.13 -9.54 6.40
CA ARG A 78 -0.84 -8.76 5.39
C ARG A 78 0.12 -8.29 4.31
N LEU A 79 -0.35 -8.20 3.07
CA LEU A 79 0.42 -7.69 1.94
C LEU A 79 -0.25 -6.45 1.33
N THR A 80 0.47 -5.33 1.25
CA THR A 80 0.03 -4.19 0.45
C THR A 80 0.75 -4.18 -0.89
N VAL A 81 0.01 -4.08 -1.99
CA VAL A 81 0.57 -4.07 -3.34
C VAL A 81 0.34 -2.73 -4.00
N HIS A 82 1.41 -1.97 -4.22
CA HIS A 82 1.34 -0.88 -5.20
C HIS A 82 1.28 -1.52 -6.59
N ALA A 83 0.14 -1.36 -7.26
CA ALA A 83 -0.21 -1.93 -8.56
C ALA A 83 0.62 -1.36 -9.74
N ARG A 84 1.94 -1.24 -9.57
CA ARG A 84 2.91 -0.80 -10.57
C ARG A 84 4.25 -1.47 -10.34
N ARG A 85 5.07 -1.51 -11.38
CA ARG A 85 6.49 -1.82 -11.23
C ARG A 85 7.23 -0.63 -10.63
N LYS A 86 8.49 -0.85 -10.27
CA LYS A 86 9.39 0.24 -9.90
C LYS A 86 9.58 1.22 -11.07
N VAL A 87 9.82 0.71 -12.28
CA VAL A 87 10.13 1.54 -13.46
C VAL A 87 8.99 2.46 -13.91
N ASP A 88 7.74 2.07 -13.64
CA ASP A 88 6.56 2.90 -13.94
C ASP A 88 6.52 4.15 -13.04
N GLY A 89 7.18 4.10 -11.87
CA GLY A 89 7.21 5.16 -10.88
C GLY A 89 5.79 5.54 -10.44
N SER A 90 5.41 6.77 -10.80
CA SER A 90 4.13 7.40 -10.47
C SER A 90 3.21 7.61 -11.66
N LYS A 91 3.61 7.15 -12.85
CA LYS A 91 2.86 7.31 -14.11
C LYS A 91 1.68 6.34 -14.16
N PRO A 92 0.46 6.79 -14.51
CA PRO A 92 -0.68 5.91 -14.71
C PRO A 92 -0.49 5.00 -15.94
N PRO A 93 -1.23 3.88 -16.04
CA PRO A 93 -2.22 3.42 -15.05
C PRO A 93 -1.58 2.67 -13.87
N ALA A 94 -2.38 2.39 -12.85
CA ALA A 94 -2.15 1.32 -11.88
C ALA A 94 -2.86 0.05 -12.39
N TYR A 95 -2.18 -1.08 -12.37
CA TYR A 95 -2.65 -2.37 -12.91
C TYR A 95 -3.33 -3.18 -11.79
N TRP A 96 -4.57 -2.81 -11.44
CA TRP A 96 -5.30 -3.40 -10.32
C TRP A 96 -5.68 -4.87 -10.58
N ASP A 97 -5.88 -5.26 -11.83
CA ASP A 97 -6.08 -6.64 -12.28
C ASP A 97 -4.96 -7.59 -11.81
N CYS A 98 -3.70 -7.14 -11.88
CA CYS A 98 -2.56 -7.91 -11.40
C CYS A 98 -2.62 -8.13 -9.88
N VAL A 99 -3.17 -7.17 -9.12
CA VAL A 99 -3.41 -7.32 -7.69
C VAL A 99 -4.53 -8.31 -7.43
N GLY A 100 -5.53 -8.40 -8.32
CA GLY A 100 -6.56 -9.43 -8.28
C GLY A 100 -6.01 -10.85 -8.37
N HIS A 101 -5.04 -11.09 -9.25
CA HIS A 101 -4.34 -12.38 -9.29
C HIS A 101 -3.61 -12.69 -7.98
N ILE A 102 -2.98 -11.70 -7.34
CA ILE A 102 -2.32 -11.88 -6.04
C ILE A 102 -3.34 -12.17 -4.94
N ASN A 103 -4.43 -11.40 -4.87
CA ASN A 103 -5.49 -11.56 -3.87
C ASN A 103 -6.15 -12.94 -3.96
N ALA A 104 -6.32 -13.49 -5.17
CA ALA A 104 -6.85 -14.83 -5.37
C ALA A 104 -5.86 -15.95 -4.99
N ALA A 105 -4.55 -15.68 -5.06
CA ALA A 105 -3.51 -16.69 -4.81
C ALA A 105 -3.09 -16.80 -3.32
N LEU A 106 -3.24 -15.72 -2.55
CA LEU A 106 -2.76 -15.67 -1.16
C LEU A 106 -3.87 -15.93 -0.15
N ALA A 107 -3.54 -16.64 0.93
CA ALA A 107 -4.45 -16.83 2.08
C ALA A 107 -4.46 -15.63 3.05
N ILE A 108 -3.49 -14.72 2.94
CA ILE A 108 -3.39 -13.53 3.78
C ILE A 108 -4.13 -12.34 3.15
N PRO A 109 -4.66 -11.38 3.95
CA PRO A 109 -5.30 -10.20 3.40
C PRO A 109 -4.39 -9.38 2.48
N VAL A 110 -4.90 -9.00 1.31
CA VAL A 110 -4.21 -8.15 0.34
C VAL A 110 -4.87 -6.78 0.27
N VAL A 111 -4.04 -5.73 0.26
CA VAL A 111 -4.47 -4.33 0.16
C VAL A 111 -4.00 -3.75 -1.17
N VAL A 112 -4.93 -3.29 -2.01
CA VAL A 112 -4.60 -2.65 -3.28
C VAL A 112 -4.18 -1.19 -3.07
N ASN A 113 -3.17 -0.72 -3.82
CA ASN A 113 -2.66 0.63 -3.75
C ASN A 113 -2.27 1.18 -5.15
N GLY A 114 -2.56 2.47 -5.37
CA GLY A 114 -2.11 3.23 -6.55
C GLY A 114 -3.27 3.77 -7.38
N ASP A 115 -3.18 5.04 -7.80
CA ASP A 115 -4.16 5.77 -8.63
C ASP A 115 -5.58 5.87 -8.10
N ILE A 116 -5.73 6.01 -6.79
CA ILE A 116 -7.04 6.18 -6.16
C ILE A 116 -7.18 7.64 -5.75
N TRP A 117 -7.92 8.39 -6.57
CA TRP A 117 -8.07 9.85 -6.47
C TRP A 117 -9.51 10.26 -6.12
N SER A 118 -10.45 9.34 -6.23
CA SER A 118 -11.88 9.56 -6.01
C SER A 118 -12.58 8.32 -5.42
N VAL A 119 -13.82 8.49 -4.97
CA VAL A 119 -14.69 7.35 -4.57
C VAL A 119 -14.91 6.39 -5.76
N ALA A 120 -15.01 6.92 -6.98
CA ALA A 120 -15.15 6.10 -8.18
C ALA A 120 -13.90 5.24 -8.43
N ASP A 121 -12.70 5.80 -8.26
CA ASP A 121 -11.45 5.02 -8.37
C ASP A 121 -11.35 3.97 -7.27
N TYR A 122 -11.80 4.28 -6.04
CA TYR A 122 -11.87 3.29 -4.95
C TYR A 122 -12.75 2.10 -5.34
N LEU A 123 -13.95 2.36 -5.88
CA LEU A 123 -14.87 1.32 -6.32
C LEU A 123 -14.28 0.47 -7.44
N ARG A 124 -13.66 1.12 -8.43
CA ARG A 124 -12.99 0.41 -9.54
C ARG A 124 -11.80 -0.41 -9.06
N ALA A 125 -10.95 0.15 -8.20
CA ALA A 125 -9.81 -0.57 -7.64
C ALA A 125 -10.26 -1.82 -6.88
N ARG A 126 -11.34 -1.74 -6.10
CA ARG A 126 -11.92 -2.91 -5.42
C ARG A 126 -12.51 -3.92 -6.40
N ALA A 127 -13.26 -3.47 -7.40
CA ALA A 127 -13.85 -4.36 -8.38
C ALA A 127 -12.79 -5.10 -9.21
N GLU A 128 -11.75 -4.40 -9.67
CA GLU A 128 -10.69 -4.96 -10.52
C GLU A 128 -9.71 -5.85 -9.73
N SER A 129 -9.42 -5.52 -8.47
CA SER A 129 -8.49 -6.30 -7.62
C SER A 129 -9.16 -7.34 -6.73
N GLY A 130 -10.49 -7.28 -6.55
CA GLY A 130 -11.19 -8.09 -5.55
C GLY A 130 -10.77 -7.83 -4.09
N CYS A 131 -9.92 -6.83 -3.82
CA CYS A 131 -9.50 -6.51 -2.46
C CYS A 131 -10.63 -5.82 -1.68
N GLU A 132 -10.77 -6.18 -0.40
CA GLU A 132 -11.66 -5.48 0.53
C GLU A 132 -11.05 -4.13 0.94
N ASP A 133 -9.76 -4.17 1.27
CA ASP A 133 -9.01 -3.04 1.78
C ASP A 133 -8.25 -2.31 0.67
N VAL A 134 -8.17 -0.99 0.82
CA VAL A 134 -7.51 -0.08 -0.11
C VAL A 134 -6.59 0.86 0.66
N MET A 135 -5.36 1.04 0.19
CA MET A 135 -4.44 2.04 0.73
C MET A 135 -4.43 3.29 -0.16
N LEU A 136 -4.74 4.44 0.44
CA LEU A 136 -4.66 5.75 -0.19
C LEU A 136 -3.26 6.35 -0.02
N GLY A 137 -2.85 7.17 -0.99
CA GLY A 137 -1.58 7.90 -0.94
C GLY A 137 -1.78 9.33 -1.39
N ARG A 138 -1.28 9.67 -2.58
CA ARG A 138 -1.35 11.03 -3.14
C ARG A 138 -2.77 11.60 -3.25
N GLY A 139 -3.78 10.76 -3.46
CA GLY A 139 -5.19 11.18 -3.47
C GLY A 139 -5.61 11.93 -2.21
N LEU A 140 -5.12 11.54 -1.03
CA LEU A 140 -5.40 12.25 0.23
C LEU A 140 -4.72 13.61 0.32
N LEU A 141 -3.58 13.80 -0.34
CA LEU A 141 -2.92 15.12 -0.37
C LEU A 141 -3.67 16.10 -1.27
N SER A 142 -4.29 15.59 -2.36
CA SER A 142 -5.10 16.39 -3.28
C SER A 142 -6.52 16.63 -2.77
N CYS A 143 -7.08 15.68 -2.02
CA CYS A 143 -8.43 15.72 -1.46
C CYS A 143 -8.37 15.19 -0.01
N PRO A 144 -8.12 16.06 0.99
CA PRO A 144 -7.89 15.67 2.39
C PRO A 144 -9.03 14.89 3.03
N ASP A 145 -10.24 15.05 2.52
CA ASP A 145 -11.46 14.39 2.96
C ASP A 145 -11.82 13.13 2.15
N LEU A 146 -10.99 12.70 1.20
CA LEU A 146 -11.26 11.53 0.35
C LEU A 146 -11.55 10.26 1.17
N ALA A 147 -10.83 10.03 2.27
CA ALA A 147 -11.10 8.89 3.16
C ALA A 147 -12.47 9.00 3.84
N ALA A 148 -12.90 10.21 4.22
CA ALA A 148 -14.22 10.43 4.80
C ALA A 148 -15.33 10.21 3.78
N GLN A 149 -15.13 10.67 2.54
CA GLN A 149 -16.03 10.41 1.41
C GLN A 149 -16.19 8.89 1.15
N ILE A 150 -15.08 8.15 1.09
CA ILE A 150 -15.10 6.69 0.91
C ILE A 150 -15.82 6.01 2.07
N LYS A 151 -15.49 6.38 3.31
CA LYS A 151 -16.14 5.82 4.51
C LYS A 151 -17.64 6.07 4.50
N ALA A 152 -18.08 7.29 4.16
CA ALA A 152 -19.50 7.59 4.06
C ALA A 152 -20.19 6.75 2.98
N HIS A 153 -19.57 6.62 1.80
CA HIS A 153 -20.09 5.77 0.73
C HIS A 153 -20.26 4.31 1.17
N VAL A 154 -19.25 3.73 1.82
CA VAL A 154 -19.29 2.34 2.34
C VAL A 154 -20.40 2.15 3.38
N ASN A 155 -20.70 3.18 4.18
CA ASN A 155 -21.75 3.14 5.20
C ASN A 155 -23.13 3.61 4.67
N HIS A 156 -23.26 3.82 3.36
CA HIS A 156 -24.48 4.35 2.72
C HIS A 156 -24.96 5.70 3.32
N LEU A 157 -24.01 6.52 3.76
CA LEU A 157 -24.26 7.85 4.30
C LEU A 157 -24.04 8.92 3.23
N THR A 158 -24.89 9.94 3.23
CA THR A 158 -24.66 11.15 2.44
C THR A 158 -23.49 11.92 3.03
N TYR A 159 -22.55 12.33 2.17
CA TYR A 159 -21.43 13.17 2.54
C TYR A 159 -21.28 14.32 1.56
N GLN A 160 -21.07 15.51 2.10
CA GLN A 160 -20.76 16.71 1.32
C GLN A 160 -19.24 16.91 1.35
N PRO A 161 -18.54 16.83 0.20
CA PRO A 161 -17.12 17.13 0.12
C PRO A 161 -16.78 18.49 0.73
N LEU A 162 -15.62 18.58 1.36
CA LEU A 162 -15.18 19.83 1.98
C LEU A 162 -15.04 20.93 0.93
N THR A 163 -15.61 22.08 1.24
CA THR A 163 -15.36 23.32 0.49
C THR A 163 -13.94 23.81 0.76
N TRP A 164 -13.41 24.65 -0.14
CA TRP A 164 -12.06 25.21 0.05
C TRP A 164 -11.87 25.92 1.40
N PRO A 165 -12.81 26.74 1.91
CA PRO A 165 -12.70 27.33 3.26
C PRO A 165 -12.58 26.28 4.38
N GLN A 166 -13.31 25.16 4.28
CA GLN A 166 -13.22 24.08 5.27
C GLN A 166 -11.87 23.34 5.19
N VAL A 167 -11.35 23.15 3.97
CA VAL A 167 -9.99 22.59 3.77
C VAL A 167 -8.93 23.51 4.39
N LEU A 168 -9.04 24.82 4.20
CA LEU A 168 -8.12 25.78 4.82
C LEU A 168 -8.16 25.69 6.35
N GLN A 169 -9.34 25.57 6.93
CA GLN A 169 -9.50 25.41 8.38
C GLN A 169 -8.81 24.13 8.89
N LEU A 170 -8.97 23.01 8.17
CA LEU A 170 -8.30 21.74 8.48
C LEU A 170 -6.77 21.90 8.45
N LEU A 171 -6.24 22.48 7.38
CA LEU A 171 -4.80 22.67 7.20
C LEU A 171 -4.21 23.60 8.27
N PHE A 172 -4.92 24.69 8.59
CA PHE A 172 -4.49 25.62 9.62
C PHE A 172 -4.48 24.95 11.01
N GLY A 173 -5.52 24.16 11.33
CA GLY A 173 -5.55 23.39 12.57
C GLY A 173 -4.38 22.40 12.68
N HIS A 174 -4.04 21.72 11.59
CA HIS A 174 -2.87 20.82 11.55
C HIS A 174 -1.55 21.58 11.76
N TYR A 175 -1.38 22.74 11.12
CA TYR A 175 -0.20 23.59 11.30
C TYR A 175 -0.02 24.05 12.76
N GLN A 176 -1.11 24.40 13.44
CA GLN A 176 -1.07 24.79 14.85
C GLN A 176 -0.67 23.62 15.75
N ALA A 177 -1.23 22.43 15.52
CA ALA A 177 -0.92 21.23 16.30
C ALA A 177 0.53 20.74 16.11
N GLY A 178 1.15 20.97 14.95
CA GLY A 178 2.53 20.59 14.69
C GLY A 178 3.59 21.48 15.37
N LYS A 179 3.17 22.57 16.03
CA LYS A 179 4.07 23.49 16.77
C LYS A 179 4.14 23.22 18.27
N SER A 180 3.24 22.40 18.81
CA SER A 180 3.26 21.94 20.20
C SER A 180 4.07 20.67 20.34
#